data_AF-A0A9P9X3E0-F1
#
_entry.id   AF-A0A9P9X3E0-F1
#
_cell.length_a   1.000
_cell.length_b   1.000
_cell.length_c   1.000
_cell.angle_alpha   90.00
_cell.angle_beta   90.00
_cell.angle_gamma   90.00
#
_symmetry.space_group_name_H-M   'P 1'
#
loop_
_entity.id
_entity.type
_entity.pdbx_description
1 polymer ?
#
loop_
_entity_poly.entity_id
_entity_poly.type
_entity_poly.pdbx_seq_one_letter_code
_entity_poly.pdbx_strand_id
1 'polypeptide(L)'
;MVHALTHTSVANCDPRAIAPIIDLGPTIQPWLAQTLRSVEKQMEPLESVLHHQTCMIKTLSTPKSIWYLACIMVPNPSESELRQNSIQDVERLSDFRLIHIEAYIIHVDMRDRDEVAFKLTTESINSLVEYYERYHRVGLVAKMHERSGNDRVRKKMSEEFTRAINEFVYRTHVSALGGLEEDGTGEFLVNDSERVKDIILGMIESPDGTSIISRLS
;
A
#
# COMPACT_ATOMS: atom_id res chain seq x y z
N MET A 1 -45.94 11.00 11.32
CA MET A 1 -45.17 10.41 12.44
C MET A 1 -44.01 9.64 11.83
N VAL A 2 -42.82 10.21 11.89
CA VAL A 2 -41.60 9.69 11.25
C VAL A 2 -40.98 8.59 12.11
N HIS A 3 -40.59 7.48 11.52
CA HIS A 3 -39.63 6.55 12.13
C HIS A 3 -38.48 6.37 11.14
N ALA A 4 -37.43 7.18 11.37
CA ALA A 4 -36.12 6.98 10.76
C ALA A 4 -35.42 5.86 11.55
N LEU A 5 -35.07 4.78 10.87
CA LEU A 5 -34.12 3.79 11.35
C LEU A 5 -32.74 4.23 10.85
N THR A 6 -31.98 4.95 11.68
CA THR A 6 -30.55 5.17 11.46
C THR A 6 -29.79 4.03 12.15
N HIS A 7 -29.48 2.98 11.39
CA HIS A 7 -28.59 1.94 11.87
C HIS A 7 -27.14 2.41 11.73
N THR A 8 -26.60 2.85 12.87
CA THR A 8 -25.21 2.81 13.31
C THR A 8 -24.12 2.82 12.21
N SER A 9 -23.52 3.99 12.02
CA SER A 9 -22.18 4.14 11.47
C SER A 9 -21.20 3.38 12.37
N VAL A 10 -20.59 2.31 11.85
CA VAL A 10 -19.39 1.72 12.46
C VAL A 10 -18.31 2.77 12.28
N ALA A 11 -17.94 3.44 13.36
CA ALA A 11 -16.70 4.20 13.40
C ALA A 11 -15.57 3.20 13.16
N ASN A 12 -15.10 3.12 11.91
CA ASN A 12 -13.81 2.51 11.61
C ASN A 12 -12.79 3.23 12.50
N CYS A 13 -12.31 2.56 13.54
CA CYS A 13 -11.08 2.97 14.19
C CYS A 13 -10.00 2.89 13.12
N ASP A 14 -9.66 4.04 12.55
CA ASP A 14 -8.60 4.17 11.58
C ASP A 14 -7.28 3.85 12.31
N PRO A 15 -6.53 2.79 11.92
CA PRO A 15 -5.28 2.41 12.57
C PRO A 15 -4.18 3.49 12.48
N ARG A 16 -4.43 4.59 11.76
CA ARG A 16 -3.59 5.80 11.69
C ARG A 16 -3.53 6.63 12.98
N ALA A 17 -4.18 6.20 14.07
CA ALA A 17 -4.17 6.93 15.34
C ALA A 17 -2.78 7.05 16.01
N ILE A 18 -1.76 6.34 15.51
CA ILE A 18 -0.40 6.36 16.04
C ILE A 18 0.47 7.25 15.15
N ALA A 19 1.03 8.31 15.75
CA ALA A 19 2.00 9.17 15.08
C ALA A 19 3.24 8.36 14.63
N PRO A 20 3.86 8.69 13.47
CA PRO A 20 5.03 7.98 13.00
C PRO A 20 6.21 8.17 13.96
N ILE A 21 7.01 7.12 14.10
CA ILE A 21 8.25 7.18 14.87
C ILE A 21 9.33 7.83 13.98
N ILE A 22 10.06 8.82 14.49
CA ILE A 22 11.04 9.57 13.69
C ILE A 22 12.37 9.69 14.45
N ASP A 23 13.40 9.05 13.90
CA ASP A 23 14.75 8.98 14.46
C ASP A 23 15.76 9.61 13.49
N LEU A 24 16.01 10.93 13.60
CA LEU A 24 16.87 11.66 12.65
C LEU A 24 18.38 11.59 12.96
N GLY A 25 18.79 10.87 14.00
CA GLY A 25 20.18 10.88 14.48
C GLY A 25 20.62 12.26 15.04
N PRO A 26 21.93 12.46 15.29
CA PRO A 26 22.45 13.68 15.91
C PRO A 26 22.66 14.84 14.92
N THR A 27 22.60 14.60 13.61
CA THR A 27 22.88 15.62 12.58
C THR A 27 21.89 15.48 11.44
N ILE A 28 21.29 16.60 11.05
CA ILE A 28 20.32 16.64 9.95
C ILE A 28 21.06 16.70 8.60
N GLN A 29 20.67 15.82 7.69
CA GLN A 29 21.18 15.83 6.32
C GLN A 29 20.71 17.09 5.57
N PRO A 30 21.58 17.80 4.84
CA PRO A 30 21.23 19.06 4.17
C PRO A 30 20.05 18.95 3.20
N TRP A 31 19.95 17.83 2.49
CA TRP A 31 18.85 17.57 1.56
C TRP A 31 17.51 17.48 2.27
N LEU A 32 17.45 16.85 3.46
CA LEU A 32 16.21 16.72 4.23
C LEU A 32 15.75 18.08 4.75
N ALA A 33 16.69 18.88 5.28
CA ALA A 33 16.39 20.24 5.71
C ALA A 33 15.89 21.11 4.54
N GLN A 34 16.36 20.86 3.32
CA GLN A 34 15.85 21.54 2.13
C GLN A 34 14.43 21.08 1.78
N THR A 35 14.17 19.77 1.77
CA THR A 35 12.84 19.22 1.52
C THR A 35 11.81 19.77 2.50
N LEU A 36 12.10 19.73 3.81
CA LEU A 36 11.17 20.22 4.84
C LEU A 36 10.87 21.72 4.71
N ARG A 37 11.88 22.52 4.35
CA ARG A 37 11.69 23.95 4.07
C ARG A 37 10.79 24.22 2.87
N SER A 38 10.86 23.38 1.83
CA SER A 38 9.99 23.49 0.66
C SER A 38 8.54 23.14 1.00
N VAL A 39 8.34 22.16 1.88
CA VAL A 39 7.03 21.64 2.27
C VAL A 39 6.32 22.56 3.27
N GLU A 40 7.04 23.14 4.23
CA GLU A 40 6.45 24.03 5.24
C GLU A 40 6.70 25.51 4.88
N LYS A 41 5.72 26.14 4.20
CA LYS A 41 5.76 27.53 3.70
C LYS A 41 6.07 28.61 4.76
N GLN A 42 5.96 28.29 6.06
CA GLN A 42 6.20 29.22 7.18
C GLN A 42 7.25 28.71 8.17
N MET A 43 8.33 28.08 7.68
CA MET A 43 9.43 27.68 8.55
C MET A 43 10.19 28.91 9.06
N GLU A 44 10.14 29.15 10.38
CA GLU A 44 11.30 29.72 11.07
C GLU A 44 12.51 28.79 10.83
N PRO A 45 13.75 29.31 10.84
CA PRO A 45 14.93 28.47 10.66
C PRO A 45 14.90 27.30 11.65
N LEU A 46 14.77 26.08 11.12
CA LEU A 46 14.86 24.87 11.92
C LEU A 46 16.32 24.72 12.38
N GLU A 47 16.63 25.26 13.55
CA GLU A 47 18.02 25.27 14.05
C GLU A 47 18.40 23.99 14.81
N SER A 48 17.43 23.15 15.19
CA SER A 48 17.70 21.93 15.97
C SER A 48 17.06 20.67 15.40
N VAL A 49 17.69 19.52 15.65
CA VAL A 49 17.18 18.18 15.31
C VAL A 49 15.77 17.97 15.85
N LEU A 50 15.49 18.43 17.08
CA LEU A 50 14.18 18.30 17.72
C LEU A 50 13.09 19.06 16.97
N HIS A 51 13.39 20.25 16.45
CA HIS A 51 12.43 21.00 15.64
C HIS A 51 12.15 20.28 14.31
N HIS A 52 13.17 19.72 13.66
CA HIS A 52 12.97 18.92 12.44
C HIS A 52 12.11 17.68 12.71
N GLN A 53 12.38 16.95 13.80
CA GLN A 53 11.55 15.82 14.21
C GLN A 53 10.10 16.24 14.46
N THR A 54 9.88 17.33 15.19
CA THR A 54 8.54 17.83 15.50
C THR A 54 7.78 18.25 14.25
N CYS A 55 8.45 18.95 13.32
CA CYS A 55 7.93 19.31 12.02
C CYS A 55 7.49 18.05 11.24
N MET A 56 8.37 17.05 11.14
CA MET A 56 8.05 15.81 10.42
C MET A 56 6.90 15.05 11.07
N ILE A 57 6.88 14.92 12.40
CA ILE A 57 5.78 14.27 13.11
C ILE A 57 4.47 14.99 12.79
N LYS A 58 4.44 16.33 12.88
CA LYS A 58 3.24 17.13 12.59
C LYS A 58 2.78 16.95 11.14
N THR A 59 3.69 17.03 10.17
CA THR A 59 3.38 16.91 8.74
C THR A 59 2.91 15.51 8.36
N LEU A 60 3.56 14.47 8.90
CA LEU A 60 3.26 13.07 8.56
C LEU A 60 2.12 12.46 9.38
N SER A 61 1.73 13.07 10.51
CA SER A 61 0.58 12.62 11.30
C SER A 61 -0.77 13.08 10.74
N THR A 62 -0.78 13.84 9.63
CA THR A 62 -2.04 14.31 9.07
C THR A 62 -2.76 13.17 8.33
N PRO A 63 -4.11 13.13 8.32
CA PRO A 63 -4.85 12.13 7.56
C PRO A 63 -4.65 12.27 6.04
N LYS A 64 -4.11 13.40 5.60
CA LYS A 64 -3.77 13.69 4.19
C LYS A 64 -2.39 13.18 3.79
N SER A 65 -1.53 12.81 4.73
CA SER A 65 -0.17 12.30 4.45
C SER A 65 -0.25 10.89 3.87
N ILE A 66 -0.70 10.82 2.62
CA ILE A 66 -0.82 9.61 1.83
C ILE A 66 0.23 9.67 0.73
N TRP A 67 0.98 8.59 0.64
CA TRP A 67 2.00 8.36 -0.34
C TRP A 67 1.50 7.41 -1.41
N TYR A 68 1.69 7.81 -2.65
CA TYR A 68 1.45 6.95 -3.79
C TYR A 68 2.69 6.11 -4.08
N LEU A 69 2.59 4.80 -3.83
CA LEU A 69 3.71 3.88 -3.99
C LEU A 69 3.77 3.30 -5.41
N ALA A 70 2.63 2.89 -5.96
CA ALA A 70 2.56 2.25 -7.27
C ALA A 70 1.15 2.17 -7.86
N CYS A 71 1.05 1.94 -9.17
CA CYS A 71 -0.16 1.41 -9.83
C CYS A 71 0.12 0.00 -10.35
N ILE A 72 -0.69 -0.99 -9.97
CA ILE A 72 -0.68 -2.30 -10.61
C ILE A 72 -1.86 -2.41 -11.59
N MET A 73 -1.56 -2.87 -12.80
CA MET A 73 -2.57 -3.22 -13.80
C MET A 73 -2.76 -4.73 -13.74
N VAL A 74 -3.95 -5.17 -13.39
CA VAL A 74 -4.25 -6.59 -13.16
C VAL A 74 -5.46 -7.02 -14.00
N PRO A 75 -5.50 -8.27 -14.51
CA PRO A 75 -6.64 -8.75 -15.27
C PRO A 75 -7.93 -8.68 -14.45
N ASN A 76 -9.00 -8.14 -15.02
CA ASN A 76 -10.32 -8.11 -14.43
C ASN A 76 -10.88 -9.54 -14.43
N PRO A 77 -11.10 -10.16 -13.25
CA PRO A 77 -11.62 -11.52 -13.18
C PRO A 77 -13.11 -11.50 -13.57
N SER A 78 -13.38 -11.57 -14.88
CA SER A 78 -14.74 -11.62 -15.42
C SER A 78 -15.26 -13.06 -15.39
N GLU A 79 -16.55 -13.25 -15.09
CA GLU A 79 -17.19 -14.58 -15.15
C GLU A 79 -17.32 -15.10 -16.61
N SER A 80 -17.01 -14.25 -17.59
CA SER A 80 -17.18 -14.45 -19.04
C SER A 80 -16.06 -15.20 -19.75
N GLU A 81 -14.98 -15.61 -19.07
CA GLU A 81 -13.93 -16.46 -19.68
C GLU A 81 -14.45 -17.85 -20.14
N LEU A 82 -15.74 -18.16 -19.91
CA LEU A 82 -16.45 -19.31 -20.48
C LEU A 82 -17.06 -19.09 -21.88
N ARG A 83 -16.80 -17.98 -22.58
CA ARG A 83 -17.20 -17.88 -24.00
C ARG A 83 -16.00 -17.96 -24.93
N GLN A 84 -15.68 -19.21 -25.29
CA GLN A 84 -14.85 -19.53 -26.45
C GLN A 84 -15.30 -18.72 -27.68
N ASN A 85 -14.31 -18.12 -28.34
CA ASN A 85 -14.28 -17.76 -29.75
C ASN A 85 -15.44 -16.88 -30.29
N SER A 86 -15.20 -15.57 -30.40
CA SER A 86 -15.33 -14.86 -31.70
C SER A 86 -15.13 -13.34 -31.54
N ILE A 87 -14.08 -12.85 -32.21
CA ILE A 87 -14.00 -11.52 -32.87
C ILE A 87 -13.76 -10.28 -31.98
N GLN A 88 -12.70 -9.54 -32.38
CA GLN A 88 -12.45 -8.08 -32.30
C GLN A 88 -11.45 -7.53 -31.26
N ASP A 89 -10.23 -7.30 -31.75
CA ASP A 89 -9.05 -6.65 -31.13
C ASP A 89 -9.19 -5.15 -30.78
N VAL A 90 -10.36 -4.67 -30.32
CA VAL A 90 -10.54 -3.23 -30.02
C VAL A 90 -11.06 -2.93 -28.59
N GLU A 91 -11.41 -3.93 -27.78
CA GLU A 91 -11.92 -3.71 -26.40
C GLU A 91 -11.07 -4.32 -25.27
N ARG A 92 -9.79 -4.62 -25.50
CA ARG A 92 -8.92 -5.31 -24.52
C ARG A 92 -8.52 -4.51 -23.27
N LEU A 93 -8.94 -3.25 -23.13
CA LEU A 93 -8.71 -2.47 -21.89
C LEU A 93 -9.77 -2.73 -20.81
N SER A 94 -10.97 -3.18 -21.20
CA SER A 94 -12.05 -3.58 -20.29
C SER A 94 -11.68 -4.81 -19.46
N ASP A 95 -10.68 -5.55 -19.93
CA ASP A 95 -10.13 -6.77 -19.33
C ASP A 95 -9.13 -6.50 -18.21
N PHE A 96 -8.82 -5.24 -17.90
CA PHE A 96 -7.87 -4.89 -16.86
C PHE A 96 -8.45 -3.86 -15.89
N ARG A 97 -8.13 -4.01 -14.61
CA ARG A 97 -8.37 -2.98 -13.59
C ARG A 97 -7.04 -2.44 -13.07
N LEU A 98 -7.04 -1.15 -12.75
CA LEU A 98 -5.95 -0.53 -12.02
C LEU A 98 -6.23 -0.63 -10.52
N ILE A 99 -5.20 -0.97 -9.75
CA ILE A 99 -5.20 -0.87 -8.29
C ILE A 99 -4.09 0.09 -7.91
N HIS A 100 -4.49 1.21 -7.31
CA HIS A 100 -3.58 2.20 -6.75
C HIS A 100 -3.10 1.71 -5.38
N ILE A 101 -1.79 1.71 -5.18
CA ILE A 101 -1.15 1.29 -3.94
C ILE A 101 -0.74 2.55 -3.19
N GLU A 102 -1.52 2.85 -2.17
CA GLU A 102 -1.35 4.00 -1.29
C GLU A 102 -0.91 3.54 0.09
N ALA A 103 -0.07 4.35 0.72
CA ALA A 103 0.48 4.06 2.04
C ALA A 103 0.69 5.35 2.84
N TYR A 104 0.94 5.20 4.14
CA TYR A 104 1.39 6.27 5.01
C TYR A 104 2.69 5.87 5.70
N ILE A 105 3.50 6.86 6.07
CA ILE A 105 4.77 6.62 6.77
C ILE A 105 4.46 6.24 8.22
N ILE A 106 5.09 5.18 8.73
CA ILE A 106 5.00 4.76 10.13
C ILE A 106 6.32 4.87 10.89
N HIS A 107 7.45 4.87 10.18
CA HIS A 107 8.77 4.97 10.79
C HIS A 107 9.75 5.62 9.81
N VAL A 108 10.60 6.50 10.34
CA VAL A 108 11.78 7.06 9.66
C VAL A 108 12.98 6.87 10.57
N ASP A 109 13.98 6.13 10.09
CA ASP A 109 15.22 5.81 10.80
C ASP A 109 16.41 6.30 9.98
N MET A 110 16.93 7.47 10.32
CA MET A 110 18.17 8.03 9.74
C MET A 110 19.33 7.97 10.74
N ARG A 111 19.15 7.22 11.84
CA ARG A 111 20.18 7.04 12.86
C ARG A 111 20.98 5.78 12.60
N ASP A 112 20.29 4.67 12.36
CA ASP A 112 20.88 3.34 12.36
C ASP A 112 20.82 2.68 10.97
N ARG A 113 19.74 2.91 10.22
CA ARG A 113 19.47 2.14 8.98
C ARG A 113 19.27 2.95 7.71
N ASP A 114 19.11 4.26 7.82
CA ASP A 114 18.75 5.13 6.70
C ASP A 114 17.51 4.61 5.93
N GLU A 115 16.48 4.19 6.68
CA GLU A 115 15.27 3.55 6.18
C GLU A 115 13.99 4.35 6.50
N VAL A 116 13.03 4.33 5.59
CA VAL A 116 11.65 4.75 5.80
C VAL A 116 10.71 3.56 5.61
N ALA A 117 9.74 3.42 6.50
CA ALA A 117 8.77 2.34 6.50
C ALA A 117 7.36 2.88 6.21
N PHE A 118 6.70 2.22 5.25
CA PHE A 118 5.37 2.56 4.75
C PHE A 118 4.36 1.47 5.08
N LYS A 119 3.20 1.88 5.60
CA LYS A 119 2.06 1.01 5.84
C LYS A 119 0.97 1.27 4.82
N LEU A 120 0.46 0.23 4.17
CA LEU A 120 -0.62 0.38 3.21
C LEU A 120 -1.87 0.97 3.87
N THR A 121 -2.59 1.79 3.11
CA THR A 121 -3.90 2.28 3.52
C THR A 121 -4.92 1.15 3.57
N THR A 122 -5.95 1.32 4.40
CA THR A 122 -7.09 0.39 4.47
C THR A 122 -7.74 0.22 3.09
N GLU A 123 -7.83 1.29 2.31
CA GLU A 123 -8.35 1.30 0.94
C GLU A 123 -7.52 0.41 0.00
N SER A 124 -6.19 0.52 0.07
CA SER A 124 -5.27 -0.31 -0.73
C SER A 124 -5.35 -1.78 -0.33
N ILE A 125 -5.34 -2.05 0.98
CA ILE A 125 -5.49 -3.40 1.54
C ILE A 125 -6.79 -4.03 1.06
N ASN A 126 -7.92 -3.32 1.21
CA ASN A 126 -9.23 -3.83 0.80
C ASN A 126 -9.29 -4.10 -0.71
N SER A 127 -8.72 -3.22 -1.53
CA SER A 127 -8.69 -3.39 -2.98
C SER A 127 -7.89 -4.62 -3.40
N LEU A 128 -6.76 -4.89 -2.72
CA LEU A 128 -5.92 -6.06 -2.96
C LEU A 128 -6.61 -7.35 -2.50
N VAL A 129 -7.23 -7.36 -1.31
CA VAL A 129 -7.98 -8.52 -0.79
C VAL A 129 -9.17 -8.84 -1.69
N GLU A 130 -9.95 -7.83 -2.08
CA GLU A 130 -11.07 -8.00 -3.01
C GLU A 130 -10.60 -8.59 -4.34
N TYR A 131 -9.48 -8.09 -4.88
CA TYR A 131 -8.90 -8.61 -6.10
C TYR A 131 -8.49 -10.07 -5.97
N TYR A 132 -7.74 -10.39 -4.92
CA TYR A 132 -7.26 -11.74 -4.65
C TYR A 132 -8.41 -12.75 -4.51
N GLU A 133 -9.45 -12.40 -3.76
CA GLU A 133 -10.64 -13.23 -3.59
C GLU A 133 -11.34 -13.51 -4.92
N ARG A 134 -11.51 -12.49 -5.77
CA ARG A 134 -12.14 -12.66 -7.09
C ARG A 134 -11.26 -13.47 -8.04
N TYR A 135 -9.96 -13.18 -8.10
CA TYR A 135 -9.00 -13.87 -8.96
C TYR A 135 -8.94 -15.38 -8.67
N HIS A 136 -8.80 -15.75 -7.39
CA HIS A 136 -8.77 -17.16 -7.00
C HIS A 136 -10.14 -17.85 -7.06
N ARG A 137 -11.25 -17.10 -6.99
CA ARG A 137 -12.60 -17.64 -7.23
C ARG A 137 -12.78 -18.04 -8.70
N VAL A 138 -12.35 -17.21 -9.65
CA VAL A 138 -12.49 -17.45 -11.10
C VAL A 138 -11.46 -18.47 -11.61
N GLY A 139 -10.19 -18.32 -11.23
CA GLY A 139 -9.11 -19.22 -11.67
C GLY A 139 -9.27 -20.69 -11.25
N LEU A 140 -10.07 -20.97 -10.20
CA LEU A 140 -10.41 -22.33 -9.80
C LEU A 140 -11.56 -22.94 -10.62
N VAL A 141 -12.52 -22.15 -11.10
CA VAL A 141 -13.63 -22.65 -11.93
C VAL A 141 -13.10 -23.20 -13.26
N ALA A 142 -12.06 -22.58 -13.81
CA ALA A 142 -11.37 -23.08 -15.00
C ALA A 142 -10.56 -24.38 -14.75
N LYS A 143 -10.14 -24.63 -13.50
CA LYS A 143 -9.27 -25.77 -13.15
C LYS A 143 -9.99 -26.95 -12.48
N MET A 144 -11.23 -26.78 -12.02
CA MET A 144 -11.90 -27.78 -11.16
C MET A 144 -13.27 -28.19 -11.70
N HIS A 145 -13.25 -29.17 -12.62
CA HIS A 145 -14.26 -30.22 -12.66
C HIS A 145 -14.07 -31.23 -11.49
N GLU A 146 -13.27 -30.90 -10.48
CA GLU A 146 -13.01 -31.75 -9.31
C GLU A 146 -13.21 -31.02 -7.97
N ARG A 147 -14.31 -31.41 -7.30
CA ARG A 147 -14.34 -31.86 -5.90
C ARG A 147 -14.37 -30.83 -4.75
N SER A 148 -15.36 -31.09 -3.89
CA SER A 148 -15.75 -30.56 -2.57
C SER A 148 -14.67 -30.45 -1.46
N GLY A 149 -13.37 -30.62 -1.75
CA GLY A 149 -12.28 -30.52 -0.77
C GLY A 149 -11.63 -29.13 -0.65
N ASN A 150 -11.93 -28.22 -1.58
CA ASN A 150 -11.17 -26.99 -1.80
C ASN A 150 -11.63 -25.77 -0.99
N ASP A 151 -12.77 -25.82 -0.30
CA ASP A 151 -13.31 -24.65 0.42
C ASP A 151 -12.48 -24.27 1.64
N ARG A 152 -12.02 -25.26 2.40
CA ARG A 152 -11.16 -25.04 3.58
C ARG A 152 -9.80 -24.50 3.18
N VAL A 153 -9.22 -25.04 2.10
CA VAL A 153 -7.94 -24.58 1.56
C VAL A 153 -8.06 -23.15 1.02
N ARG A 154 -9.14 -22.84 0.29
CA ARG A 154 -9.39 -21.49 -0.23
C ARG A 154 -9.54 -20.47 0.88
N LYS A 155 -10.36 -20.78 1.88
CA LYS A 155 -10.54 -19.91 3.04
C LYS A 155 -9.21 -19.66 3.74
N LYS A 156 -8.42 -20.71 3.94
CA LYS A 156 -7.08 -20.61 4.54
C LYS A 156 -6.15 -19.70 3.72
N MET A 157 -6.05 -19.89 2.41
CA MET A 157 -5.21 -19.03 1.55
C MET A 157 -5.67 -17.57 1.54
N SER A 158 -6.98 -17.32 1.60
CA SER A 158 -7.53 -15.96 1.67
C SER A 158 -7.21 -15.29 3.01
N GLU A 159 -7.32 -16.04 4.11
CA GLU A 159 -6.94 -15.58 5.44
C GLU A 159 -5.43 -15.31 5.53
N GLU A 160 -4.60 -16.17 4.93
CA GLU A 160 -3.14 -16.01 4.89
C GLU A 160 -2.74 -14.79 4.06
N PHE A 161 -3.32 -14.60 2.87
CA PHE A 161 -3.10 -13.40 2.07
C PHE A 161 -3.55 -12.13 2.80
N THR A 162 -4.78 -12.13 3.35
CA THR A 162 -5.32 -11.01 4.11
C THR A 162 -4.44 -10.65 5.29
N ARG A 163 -3.94 -11.64 6.03
CA ARG A 163 -2.98 -11.41 7.12
C ARG A 163 -1.67 -10.82 6.60
N ALA A 164 -1.09 -11.43 5.58
CA ALA A 164 0.19 -11.00 5.02
C ALA A 164 0.13 -9.56 4.51
N ILE A 165 -0.93 -9.17 3.79
CA ILE A 165 -1.08 -7.81 3.28
C ILE A 165 -1.41 -6.80 4.39
N ASN A 166 -2.18 -7.22 5.40
CA ASN A 166 -2.44 -6.39 6.59
C ASN A 166 -1.20 -6.18 7.44
N GLU A 167 -0.25 -7.12 7.45
CA GLU A 167 1.02 -7.00 8.19
C GLU A 167 2.13 -6.38 7.34
N PHE A 168 1.97 -6.35 6.02
CA PHE A 168 2.93 -5.80 5.08
C PHE A 168 3.33 -4.38 5.45
N VAL A 169 4.64 -4.16 5.48
CA VAL A 169 5.28 -2.85 5.66
C VAL A 169 6.39 -2.77 4.65
N TYR A 170 6.26 -1.85 3.70
CA TYR A 170 7.29 -1.62 2.70
C TYR A 170 8.41 -0.76 3.29
N ARG A 171 9.65 -1.17 3.07
CA ARG A 171 10.84 -0.49 3.58
C ARG A 171 11.75 -0.13 2.43
N THR A 172 12.19 1.12 2.42
CA THR A 172 13.16 1.61 1.43
C THR A 172 14.07 2.65 2.06
N HIS A 173 15.10 3.04 1.34
CA HIS A 173 16.06 4.03 1.79
C HIS A 173 15.40 5.40 1.99
N VAL A 174 15.87 6.17 2.98
CA VAL A 174 15.35 7.51 3.34
C VAL A 174 15.37 8.53 2.21
N SER A 175 16.15 8.28 1.15
CA SER A 175 16.10 9.09 -0.08
C SER A 175 14.71 9.14 -0.71
N ALA A 176 13.83 8.18 -0.43
CA ALA A 176 12.43 8.23 -0.87
C ALA A 176 11.70 9.47 -0.31
N LEU A 177 12.10 9.99 0.85
CA LEU A 177 11.58 11.25 1.40
C LEU A 177 11.92 12.47 0.52
N GLY A 178 12.77 12.33 -0.48
CA GLY A 178 12.99 13.35 -1.51
C GLY A 178 11.72 13.69 -2.31
N GLY A 179 10.75 12.77 -2.37
CA GLY A 179 9.43 12.98 -3.00
C GLY A 179 8.36 13.54 -2.06
N LEU A 180 8.74 14.01 -0.87
CA LEU A 180 7.79 14.60 0.10
C LEU A 180 7.29 15.96 -0.40
N GLU A 181 5.98 16.14 -0.38
CA GLU A 181 5.26 17.34 -0.81
C GLU A 181 4.47 17.99 0.34
N GLU A 182 3.73 19.06 0.02
CA GLU A 182 2.83 19.76 0.95
C GLU A 182 1.83 18.78 1.61
N ASP A 183 1.40 19.09 2.84
CA ASP A 183 0.53 18.23 3.64
C ASP A 183 1.08 16.81 3.95
N GLY A 184 2.36 16.55 3.63
CA GLY A 184 3.02 15.27 3.88
C GLY A 184 2.69 14.19 2.86
N THR A 185 2.13 14.56 1.71
CA THR A 185 1.94 13.65 0.57
C THR A 185 3.27 13.33 -0.08
N GLY A 186 3.28 12.33 -0.96
CA GLY A 186 4.45 12.05 -1.79
C GLY A 186 4.18 10.96 -2.80
N GLU A 187 5.08 10.84 -3.78
CA GLU A 187 5.04 9.81 -4.80
C GLU A 187 6.42 9.17 -4.93
N PHE A 188 6.43 7.84 -5.11
CA PHE A 188 7.64 7.12 -5.42
C PHE A 188 8.14 7.39 -6.83
N LEU A 189 9.45 7.41 -6.98
CA LEU A 189 10.09 7.40 -8.28
C LEU A 189 9.86 6.03 -8.95
N VAL A 190 9.90 6.02 -10.30
CA VAL A 190 9.58 4.84 -11.12
C VAL A 190 10.24 3.54 -10.63
N ASN A 191 11.53 3.58 -10.29
CA ASN A 191 12.27 2.40 -9.83
C ASN A 191 11.75 1.85 -8.50
N ASP A 192 11.44 2.73 -7.53
CA ASP A 192 10.87 2.31 -6.24
C ASP A 192 9.45 1.78 -6.43
N SER A 193 8.67 2.41 -7.32
CA SER A 193 7.34 1.93 -7.69
C SER A 193 7.38 0.54 -8.32
N GLU A 194 8.32 0.26 -9.23
CA GLU A 194 8.47 -1.08 -9.84
C GLU A 194 8.72 -2.16 -8.78
N ARG A 195 9.60 -1.88 -7.81
CA ARG A 195 9.86 -2.82 -6.71
C ARG A 195 8.63 -3.11 -5.86
N VAL A 196 7.81 -2.10 -5.58
CA VAL A 196 6.53 -2.29 -4.88
C VAL A 196 5.59 -3.18 -5.69
N LYS A 197 5.47 -2.94 -7.01
CA LYS A 197 4.61 -3.76 -7.89
C LYS A 197 5.04 -5.23 -7.87
N ASP A 198 6.34 -5.50 -8.02
CA ASP A 198 6.87 -6.85 -8.06
C ASP A 198 6.58 -7.63 -6.77
N ILE A 199 6.73 -6.97 -5.61
CA ILE A 199 6.42 -7.58 -4.31
C ILE A 199 4.94 -7.89 -4.20
N ILE A 200 4.07 -6.92 -4.50
CA ILE A 200 2.62 -7.07 -4.37
C ILE A 200 2.07 -8.13 -5.35
N LEU A 201 2.53 -8.12 -6.61
CA LEU A 201 2.17 -9.14 -7.59
C LEU A 201 2.67 -10.52 -7.15
N GLY A 202 3.88 -10.62 -6.60
CA GLY A 202 4.39 -11.86 -6.01
C GLY A 202 3.52 -12.39 -4.86
N MET A 203 2.97 -11.49 -4.01
CA MET A 203 2.04 -11.87 -2.93
C MET A 203 0.70 -12.39 -3.48
N ILE A 204 0.23 -11.81 -4.58
CA ILE A 204 -1.01 -12.25 -5.26
C ILE A 204 -0.82 -13.64 -5.88
N GLU A 205 0.33 -13.89 -6.53
CA GLU A 205 0.61 -15.16 -7.20
C GLU A 205 0.95 -16.31 -6.24
N SER A 206 1.55 -16.00 -5.08
CA SER A 206 1.99 -17.00 -4.09
C SER A 206 1.80 -16.48 -2.66
N PRO A 207 0.67 -16.80 -1.99
CA PRO A 207 0.39 -16.38 -0.62
C PRO A 207 1.30 -17.06 0.42
N ASP A 208 1.96 -18.17 0.07
CA ASP A 208 2.82 -18.96 0.98
C ASP A 208 4.15 -18.25 1.32
N GLY A 209 4.40 -17.04 0.79
CA GLY A 209 5.54 -16.18 1.17
C GLY A 209 6.93 -16.75 0.86
N THR A 210 7.02 -17.98 0.38
CA THR A 210 8.28 -18.74 0.26
C THR A 210 9.13 -18.22 -0.90
N SER A 211 8.51 -17.60 -1.91
CA SER A 211 9.23 -17.02 -3.06
C SER A 211 9.75 -15.59 -2.78
N ILE A 212 9.07 -14.82 -1.93
CA ILE A 212 9.32 -13.37 -1.78
C ILE A 212 10.52 -13.10 -0.85
N ILE A 213 10.69 -13.91 0.21
CA ILE A 213 11.82 -13.74 1.15
C ILE A 213 13.17 -14.04 0.46
N SER A 214 13.19 -14.89 -0.56
CA SER A 214 14.41 -15.22 -1.33
C SER A 214 14.85 -14.14 -2.34
N ARG A 215 14.01 -13.12 -2.58
CA ARG A 215 14.27 -12.03 -3.54
C ARG A 215 14.59 -10.69 -2.88
N LEU A 216 14.55 -10.62 -1.56
CA LEU A 216 14.80 -9.40 -0.79
C LEU A 216 16.07 -9.45 0.08
N SER A 217 16.84 -10.55 -0.02
CA SER A 217 18.21 -10.70 0.51
C SER A 217 19.24 -10.59 -0.61
#